data_AF-A0A4Q3WXI4-F1
#
_entry.id   AF-A0A4Q3WXI4-F1
#
_cell.length_a   1.000
_cell.length_b   1.000
_cell.length_c   1.000
_cell.angle_alpha   90.00
_cell.angle_beta   90.00
_cell.angle_gamma   90.00
#
_symmetry.space_group_name_H-M   'P 1'
#
loop_
_entity.id
_entity.type
_entity.pdbx_description
1 polymer ?
#
loop_
_entity_poly.entity_id
_entity_poly.type
_entity_poly.pdbx_seq_one_letter_code
_entity_poly.pdbx_strand_id
1 'polypeptide(L)'
;MRTSNFPHYSLGGLAALWVTLGASCPLAQAAVQQNKTEKTVTLTDDKGQLSLRLNYSNGCVLDQITVRGRQVGGSTGTTSGVQVGGEWFTTRSSNESPKVNVNRNLVTVKGIAYGKPGAEIREDWSFRTQADRIVWKIDRTYPGEVTLDDTAFPQWNFASMDAWTGGILGNGGVVWNKYLENPNSTYGAHTDAVTLWNREKNDALRIIPTLS
;
A
#
# COMPACT_ATOMS: atom_id res chain seq x y z
N MET A 1 65.00 66.68 -2.99
CA MET A 1 64.28 66.24 -4.21
C MET A 1 63.29 65.18 -3.78
N ARG A 2 62.02 65.55 -3.55
CA ARG A 2 60.94 64.61 -3.18
C ARG A 2 60.33 64.07 -4.46
N THR A 3 60.39 62.77 -4.70
CA THR A 3 59.68 62.10 -5.78
C THR A 3 58.42 61.44 -5.21
N SER A 4 57.28 61.97 -5.60
CA SER A 4 55.96 61.39 -5.41
C SER A 4 55.67 60.41 -6.55
N ASN A 5 55.39 59.14 -6.24
CA ASN A 5 54.83 58.18 -7.20
C ASN A 5 53.37 57.91 -6.86
N PHE A 6 52.50 58.13 -7.86
CA PHE A 6 51.07 57.81 -7.85
C PHE A 6 50.84 56.31 -8.09
N PRO A 7 49.77 55.69 -7.57
CA PRO A 7 49.41 54.33 -7.92
C PRO A 7 48.56 54.28 -9.20
N HIS A 8 48.93 53.37 -10.11
CA HIS A 8 48.09 52.93 -11.22
C HIS A 8 47.09 51.88 -10.72
N TYR A 9 45.79 52.11 -10.94
CA TYR A 9 44.76 51.10 -10.77
C TYR A 9 44.62 50.31 -12.08
N SER A 10 44.83 48.99 -12.00
CA SER A 10 44.50 48.03 -13.06
C SER A 10 43.14 47.41 -12.74
N LEU A 11 42.18 47.53 -13.67
CA LEU A 11 40.88 46.86 -13.58
C LEU A 11 41.06 45.36 -13.77
N GLY A 12 40.89 44.58 -12.70
CA GLY A 12 40.71 43.13 -12.78
C GLY A 12 39.30 42.81 -13.31
N GLY A 13 39.23 42.13 -14.45
CA GLY A 13 37.98 41.60 -15.00
C GLY A 13 37.41 40.49 -14.12
N LEU A 14 36.20 40.70 -13.59
CA LEU A 14 35.39 39.68 -12.94
C LEU A 14 34.70 38.82 -14.01
N ALA A 15 35.18 37.59 -14.19
CA ALA A 15 34.42 36.56 -14.90
C ALA A 15 33.31 36.04 -13.97
N ALA A 16 32.07 36.45 -14.22
CA ALA A 16 30.91 35.92 -13.53
C ALA A 16 30.58 34.52 -14.08
N LEU A 17 30.88 33.48 -13.30
CA LEU A 17 30.47 32.11 -13.58
C LEU A 17 29.00 31.95 -13.16
N TRP A 18 28.09 31.89 -14.12
CA TRP A 18 26.68 31.60 -13.87
C TRP A 18 26.50 30.10 -13.67
N VAL A 19 26.44 29.66 -12.41
CA VAL A 19 25.93 28.32 -12.09
C VAL A 19 24.42 28.39 -12.20
N THR A 20 23.88 27.87 -13.30
CA THR A 20 22.45 27.61 -13.41
C THR A 20 22.11 26.46 -12.47
N LEU A 21 21.49 26.78 -11.32
CA LEU A 21 20.73 25.77 -10.58
C LEU A 21 19.57 25.38 -11.50
N GLY A 22 19.75 24.27 -12.22
CA GLY A 22 18.64 23.61 -12.87
C GLY A 22 17.60 23.30 -11.80
N ALA A 23 16.42 23.91 -11.92
CA ALA A 23 15.27 23.46 -11.18
C ALA A 23 15.03 22.00 -11.59
N SER A 24 15.43 21.06 -10.73
CA SER A 24 15.02 19.68 -10.82
C SER A 24 13.51 19.68 -10.63
N CYS A 25 12.78 19.70 -11.75
CA CYS A 25 11.38 19.32 -11.74
C CYS A 25 11.37 17.91 -11.13
N PRO A 26 10.71 17.68 -9.97
CA PRO A 26 10.65 16.33 -9.44
C PRO A 26 10.02 15.48 -10.54
N LEU A 27 10.81 14.53 -11.06
CA LEU A 27 10.29 13.50 -11.96
C LEU A 27 9.08 12.92 -11.23
N ALA A 28 7.90 13.05 -11.84
CA ALA A 28 6.68 12.44 -11.33
C ALA A 28 7.02 10.98 -11.06
N GLN A 29 7.14 10.66 -9.77
CA GLN A 29 7.54 9.34 -9.35
C GLN A 29 6.49 8.39 -9.92
N ALA A 30 6.90 7.43 -10.75
CA ALA A 30 5.96 6.55 -11.41
C ALA A 30 4.99 5.98 -10.36
N ALA A 31 3.68 6.14 -10.61
CA ALA A 31 2.61 5.68 -9.72
C ALA A 31 2.75 4.20 -9.37
N VAL A 32 3.49 3.44 -10.18
CA VAL A 32 3.89 2.06 -9.89
C VAL A 32 5.40 1.92 -10.06
N GLN A 33 6.08 1.39 -9.04
CA GLN A 33 7.51 1.08 -9.05
C GLN A 33 7.72 -0.39 -8.70
N GLN A 34 8.37 -1.15 -9.58
CA GLN A 34 8.70 -2.56 -9.36
C GLN A 34 10.18 -2.73 -9.00
N ASN A 35 10.45 -3.41 -7.89
CA ASN A 35 11.75 -3.97 -7.59
C ASN A 35 11.72 -5.49 -7.87
N LYS A 36 12.30 -5.90 -9.00
CA LYS A 36 12.32 -7.31 -9.41
C LYS A 36 13.23 -8.18 -8.55
N THR A 37 14.29 -7.60 -7.99
CA THR A 37 15.24 -8.30 -7.12
C THR A 37 14.61 -8.66 -5.80
N GLU A 38 13.98 -7.69 -5.14
CA GLU A 38 13.28 -7.89 -3.87
C GLU A 38 11.89 -8.51 -4.04
N LYS A 39 11.42 -8.63 -5.30
CA LYS A 39 10.07 -9.07 -5.65
C LYS A 39 9.00 -8.25 -4.94
N THR A 40 9.07 -6.92 -5.14
CA THR A 40 8.09 -5.98 -4.61
C THR A 40 7.57 -5.04 -5.70
N VAL A 41 6.33 -4.55 -5.52
CA VAL A 41 5.75 -3.46 -6.31
C VAL A 41 5.14 -2.45 -5.35
N THR A 42 5.57 -1.20 -5.43
CA THR A 42 4.95 -0.08 -4.72
C THR A 42 3.98 0.63 -5.67
N LEU A 43 2.72 0.74 -5.26
CA LEU A 43 1.66 1.46 -5.96
C LEU A 43 1.28 2.69 -5.16
N THR A 44 1.23 3.86 -5.78
CA THR A 44 0.88 5.12 -5.15
C THR A 44 -0.21 5.80 -5.97
N ASP A 45 -1.26 6.32 -5.33
CA ASP A 45 -2.25 7.14 -6.03
C ASP A 45 -1.61 8.40 -6.63
N ASP A 46 -2.25 9.03 -7.62
CA ASP A 46 -1.60 10.13 -8.34
C ASP A 46 -1.44 11.40 -7.47
N LYS A 47 -2.13 11.47 -6.32
CA LYS A 47 -2.00 12.55 -5.33
C LYS A 47 -0.94 12.25 -4.24
N GLY A 48 -0.30 11.08 -4.28
CA GLY A 48 0.68 10.66 -3.28
C GLY A 48 0.09 10.40 -1.88
N GLN A 49 -1.23 10.22 -1.75
CA GLN A 49 -1.90 10.14 -0.44
C GLN A 49 -2.02 8.71 0.07
N LEU A 50 -2.15 7.73 -0.82
CA LEU A 50 -2.14 6.31 -0.51
C LEU A 50 -1.01 5.63 -1.26
N SER A 51 -0.19 4.88 -0.54
CA SER A 51 0.80 3.98 -1.13
C SER A 51 0.67 2.58 -0.54
N LEU A 52 0.65 1.57 -1.40
CA LEU A 52 0.57 0.15 -1.06
C LEU A 52 1.81 -0.55 -1.60
N ARG A 53 2.51 -1.33 -0.77
CA ARG A 53 3.58 -2.20 -1.26
C ARG A 53 3.10 -3.65 -1.29
N LEU A 54 3.05 -4.19 -2.50
CA LEU A 54 2.84 -5.60 -2.76
C LEU A 54 4.20 -6.31 -2.68
N ASN A 55 4.28 -7.35 -1.87
CA ASN A 55 5.42 -8.26 -1.79
C ASN A 55 5.02 -9.62 -2.34
N TYR A 56 5.79 -10.11 -3.32
CA TYR A 56 5.55 -11.38 -4.00
C TYR A 56 6.74 -12.34 -3.93
N SER A 57 7.57 -12.19 -2.89
CA SER A 57 8.77 -13.01 -2.71
C SER A 57 8.48 -14.46 -2.29
N ASN A 58 7.63 -14.63 -1.27
CA ASN A 58 7.28 -15.92 -0.66
C ASN A 58 5.75 -16.17 -0.65
N GLY A 59 5.03 -15.50 -1.54
CA GLY A 59 3.58 -15.48 -1.57
C GLY A 59 3.07 -14.24 -2.26
N CYS A 60 1.98 -13.67 -1.76
CA CYS A 60 1.37 -12.43 -2.21
C CYS A 60 0.71 -11.72 -1.02
N VAL A 61 1.27 -10.59 -0.62
CA VAL A 61 0.81 -9.81 0.54
C VAL A 61 1.01 -8.32 0.31
N LEU A 62 0.08 -7.49 0.77
CA LEU A 62 0.37 -6.06 0.94
C LEU A 62 1.08 -5.88 2.28
N ASP A 63 2.39 -5.72 2.27
CA ASP A 63 3.22 -5.66 3.49
C ASP A 63 3.49 -4.22 3.95
N GLN A 64 3.19 -3.22 3.13
CA GLN A 64 3.13 -1.81 3.54
C GLN A 64 1.86 -1.14 3.05
N ILE A 65 1.31 -0.31 3.93
CA ILE A 65 0.12 0.50 3.68
C ILE A 65 0.44 1.85 4.30
N THR A 66 0.69 2.82 3.44
CA THR A 66 1.09 4.17 3.83
C THR A 66 -0.03 5.14 3.46
N VAL A 67 -0.50 5.89 4.45
CA VAL A 67 -1.53 6.93 4.28
C VAL A 67 -0.89 8.26 4.64
N ARG A 68 -0.89 9.21 3.70
CA ARG A 68 -0.29 10.55 3.82
C ARG A 68 1.16 10.52 4.33
N GLY A 69 1.95 9.56 3.85
CA GLY A 69 3.35 9.36 4.26
C GLY A 69 3.56 8.62 5.58
N ARG A 70 2.48 8.25 6.29
CA ARG A 70 2.55 7.45 7.52
C ARG A 70 2.22 5.99 7.26
N GLN A 71 3.12 5.08 7.64
CA GLN A 71 2.85 3.65 7.62
C GLN A 71 1.76 3.31 8.66
N VAL A 72 0.68 2.68 8.21
CA VAL A 72 -0.46 2.24 9.03
C VAL A 72 -0.65 0.73 9.01
N GLY A 73 -0.09 0.03 8.02
CA GLY A 73 -0.18 -1.44 7.92
C GLY A 73 0.60 -2.15 9.03
N GLY A 74 0.03 -3.23 9.55
CA GLY A 74 0.67 -4.10 10.53
C GLY A 74 1.70 -5.04 9.92
N SER A 75 2.52 -5.68 10.76
CA SER A 75 3.59 -6.58 10.32
C SER A 75 3.09 -7.80 9.52
N THR A 76 1.85 -8.25 9.80
CA THR A 76 1.18 -9.34 9.08
C THR A 76 0.52 -8.90 7.77
N GLY A 77 0.47 -7.59 7.48
CA GLY A 77 -0.01 -7.05 6.21
C GLY A 77 -1.47 -7.41 5.87
N THR A 78 -1.86 -7.21 4.62
CA THR A 78 -3.18 -7.58 4.09
C THR A 78 -3.08 -8.82 3.22
N THR A 79 -3.88 -9.85 3.54
CA THR A 79 -3.89 -11.15 2.87
C THR A 79 -5.30 -11.66 2.65
N SER A 80 -5.50 -12.48 1.61
CA SER A 80 -6.64 -13.41 1.60
C SER A 80 -6.26 -14.69 2.35
N GLY A 81 -7.23 -15.42 2.90
CA GLY A 81 -6.98 -16.70 3.55
C GLY A 81 -8.23 -17.49 3.89
N VAL A 82 -8.03 -18.77 4.18
CA VAL A 82 -9.06 -19.69 4.67
C VAL A 82 -8.52 -20.56 5.79
N GLN A 83 -9.38 -20.96 6.70
CA GLN A 83 -9.10 -21.96 7.71
C GLN A 83 -9.72 -23.31 7.33
N VAL A 84 -8.95 -24.40 7.39
CA VAL A 84 -9.42 -25.75 7.05
C VAL A 84 -8.87 -26.78 8.02
N GLY A 85 -9.73 -27.36 8.86
CA GLY A 85 -9.32 -28.26 9.93
C GLY A 85 -8.52 -27.55 11.03
N GLY A 86 -8.88 -26.29 11.32
CA GLY A 86 -8.21 -25.43 12.31
C GLY A 86 -6.92 -24.76 11.84
N GLU A 87 -6.39 -25.11 10.66
CA GLU A 87 -5.17 -24.54 10.10
C GLU A 87 -5.46 -23.42 9.10
N TRP A 88 -4.77 -22.28 9.24
CA TRP A 88 -4.87 -21.14 8.32
C TRP A 88 -3.93 -21.27 7.13
N PHE A 89 -4.50 -21.14 5.94
CA PHE A 89 -3.77 -21.01 4.68
C PHE A 89 -4.02 -19.61 4.11
N THR A 90 -2.96 -18.88 3.78
CA THR A 90 -3.07 -17.46 3.36
C THR A 90 -2.24 -17.17 2.13
N THR A 91 -2.57 -16.09 1.42
CA THR A 91 -1.80 -15.65 0.26
C THR A 91 -0.36 -15.28 0.62
N ARG A 92 -0.06 -14.93 1.89
CA ARG A 92 1.31 -14.65 2.36
C ARG A 92 2.24 -15.85 2.20
N SER A 93 1.70 -17.07 2.24
CA SER A 93 2.44 -18.32 2.05
C SER A 93 1.79 -19.10 0.91
N SER A 94 1.85 -18.53 -0.30
CA SER A 94 1.28 -19.15 -1.50
C SER A 94 1.99 -20.47 -1.83
N ASN A 95 1.23 -21.49 -2.22
CA ASN A 95 1.75 -22.80 -2.65
C ASN A 95 2.52 -22.68 -3.97
N GLU A 96 2.21 -21.65 -4.76
CA GLU A 96 2.85 -21.34 -6.05
C GLU A 96 3.49 -19.95 -6.02
N SER A 97 4.56 -19.74 -6.79
CA SER A 97 5.20 -18.42 -6.95
C SER A 97 4.36 -17.53 -7.89
N PRO A 98 3.77 -16.42 -7.42
CA PRO A 98 2.92 -15.59 -8.26
C PRO A 98 3.72 -14.86 -9.35
N LYS A 99 3.09 -14.68 -10.51
CA LYS A 99 3.66 -13.95 -11.64
C LYS A 99 3.15 -12.52 -11.65
N VAL A 100 4.06 -11.54 -11.61
CA VAL A 100 3.72 -10.12 -11.57
C VAL A 100 4.07 -9.44 -12.89
N ASN A 101 3.09 -8.73 -13.45
CA ASN A 101 3.26 -7.86 -14.61
C ASN A 101 2.85 -6.43 -14.24
N VAL A 102 3.68 -5.46 -14.63
CA VAL A 102 3.45 -4.03 -14.43
C VAL A 102 3.34 -3.35 -15.77
N ASN A 103 2.22 -2.67 -16.01
CA ASN A 103 1.98 -1.86 -17.21
C ASN A 103 1.40 -0.50 -16.81
N ARG A 104 2.25 0.54 -16.81
CA ARG A 104 1.91 1.90 -16.40
C ARG A 104 1.28 1.93 -15.00
N ASN A 105 -0.03 2.21 -14.92
CA ASN A 105 -0.80 2.28 -13.68
C ASN A 105 -1.52 0.98 -13.30
N LEU A 106 -1.29 -0.11 -14.05
CA LEU A 106 -1.89 -1.42 -13.82
C LEU A 106 -0.83 -2.42 -13.37
N VAL A 107 -1.08 -3.08 -12.24
CA VAL A 107 -0.33 -4.25 -11.79
C VAL A 107 -1.25 -5.45 -11.85
N THR A 108 -0.79 -6.55 -12.45
CA THR A 108 -1.48 -7.84 -12.39
C THR A 108 -0.59 -8.86 -11.72
N VAL A 109 -1.21 -9.65 -10.84
CA VAL A 109 -0.59 -10.77 -10.13
C VAL A 109 -1.41 -12.00 -10.49
N LYS A 110 -0.75 -13.01 -11.06
CA LYS A 110 -1.40 -14.22 -11.53
C LYS A 110 -0.85 -15.45 -10.81
N GLY A 111 -1.73 -16.43 -10.57
CA GLY A 111 -1.34 -17.72 -9.99
C GLY A 111 -1.03 -17.65 -8.50
N ILE A 112 -1.83 -16.88 -7.74
CA ILE A 112 -1.81 -16.98 -6.28
C ILE A 112 -2.63 -18.21 -5.90
N ALA A 113 -2.05 -19.14 -5.15
CA ALA A 113 -2.71 -20.38 -4.75
C ALA A 113 -2.49 -20.64 -3.26
N TYR A 114 -3.56 -20.89 -2.50
CA TYR A 114 -3.48 -21.17 -1.08
C TYR A 114 -4.59 -22.13 -0.66
N GLY A 115 -4.34 -22.90 0.40
CA GLY A 115 -5.21 -23.98 0.85
C GLY A 115 -4.45 -25.30 0.95
N LYS A 116 -5.17 -26.36 1.30
CA LYS A 116 -4.60 -27.71 1.37
C LYS A 116 -4.13 -28.16 -0.03
N PRO A 117 -3.02 -28.91 -0.12
CA PRO A 117 -2.57 -29.50 -1.38
C PRO A 117 -3.69 -30.28 -2.08
N GLY A 118 -3.94 -29.99 -3.36
CA GLY A 118 -4.99 -30.60 -4.17
C GLY A 118 -6.39 -29.98 -4.02
N ALA A 119 -6.55 -29.00 -3.13
CA ALA A 119 -7.79 -28.25 -2.91
C ALA A 119 -7.52 -26.74 -2.79
N GLU A 120 -6.56 -26.22 -3.56
CA GLU A 120 -6.15 -24.82 -3.48
C GLU A 120 -7.21 -23.88 -4.07
N ILE A 121 -7.53 -22.85 -3.29
CA ILE A 121 -8.21 -21.66 -3.78
C ILE A 121 -7.20 -20.87 -4.60
N ARG A 122 -7.64 -20.40 -5.77
CA ARG A 122 -6.81 -19.62 -6.67
C ARG A 122 -7.31 -18.19 -6.74
N GLU A 123 -6.38 -17.25 -6.68
CA GLU A 123 -6.65 -15.83 -6.86
C GLU A 123 -5.74 -15.22 -7.92
N ASP A 124 -6.32 -14.30 -8.67
CA ASP A 124 -5.61 -13.36 -9.51
C ASP A 124 -5.94 -11.95 -9.04
N TRP A 125 -4.92 -11.14 -8.77
CA TRP A 125 -5.10 -9.76 -8.33
C TRP A 125 -4.81 -8.80 -9.45
N SER A 126 -5.59 -7.72 -9.52
CA SER A 126 -5.21 -6.55 -10.30
C SER A 126 -5.37 -5.28 -9.49
N PHE A 127 -4.38 -4.40 -9.61
CA PHE A 127 -4.37 -3.11 -8.96
C PHE A 127 -4.27 -2.02 -10.01
N ARG A 128 -5.13 -1.02 -9.94
CA ARG A 128 -5.07 0.16 -10.80
C ARG A 128 -4.97 1.43 -9.97
N THR A 129 -3.89 2.18 -10.12
CA THR A 129 -3.78 3.50 -9.50
C THR A 129 -4.66 4.50 -10.27
N GLN A 130 -5.31 5.38 -9.51
CA GLN A 130 -6.13 6.50 -9.98
C GLN A 130 -5.76 7.75 -9.18
N ALA A 131 -6.40 8.88 -9.50
CA ALA A 131 -6.05 10.17 -8.92
C ALA A 131 -6.10 10.21 -7.38
N ASP A 132 -7.06 9.53 -6.76
CA ASP A 132 -7.33 9.61 -5.31
C ASP A 132 -7.54 8.26 -4.64
N ARG A 133 -7.25 7.16 -5.35
CA ARG A 133 -7.48 5.80 -4.87
C ARG A 133 -6.66 4.79 -5.65
N ILE A 134 -6.59 3.58 -5.10
CA ILE A 134 -6.10 2.38 -5.77
C ILE A 134 -7.26 1.40 -5.83
N VAL A 135 -7.65 0.99 -7.03
CA VAL A 135 -8.69 -0.03 -7.25
C VAL A 135 -8.02 -1.39 -7.22
N TRP A 136 -8.39 -2.22 -6.26
CA TRP A 136 -7.93 -3.60 -6.14
C TRP A 136 -9.07 -4.55 -6.47
N LYS A 137 -8.88 -5.36 -7.52
CA LYS A 137 -9.79 -6.44 -7.90
C LYS A 137 -9.14 -7.80 -7.58
N ILE A 138 -9.92 -8.69 -7.00
CA ILE A 138 -9.56 -10.08 -6.71
C ILE A 138 -10.51 -10.97 -7.52
N ASP A 139 -9.97 -11.68 -8.50
CA ASP A 139 -10.68 -12.76 -9.19
C ASP A 139 -10.35 -14.07 -8.47
N ARG A 140 -11.35 -14.72 -7.84
CA ARG A 140 -11.17 -15.93 -7.02
C ARG A 140 -11.89 -17.13 -7.63
N THR A 141 -11.22 -18.28 -7.65
CA THR A 141 -11.77 -19.55 -8.12
C THR A 141 -11.56 -20.63 -7.05
N TYR A 142 -12.60 -21.44 -6.83
CA TYR A 142 -12.55 -22.61 -5.96
C TYR A 142 -12.42 -23.88 -6.83
N PRO A 143 -11.60 -24.86 -6.42
CA PRO A 143 -11.36 -26.08 -7.22
C PRO A 143 -12.55 -27.06 -7.18
N GLY A 144 -13.54 -26.81 -6.32
CA GLY A 144 -14.73 -27.62 -6.12
C GLY A 144 -15.43 -27.23 -4.82
N GLU A 145 -16.28 -28.12 -4.31
CA GLU A 145 -16.85 -27.97 -2.97
C GLU A 145 -15.75 -28.11 -1.92
N VAL A 146 -15.67 -27.14 -1.02
CA VAL A 146 -14.73 -27.13 0.09
C VAL A 146 -15.44 -26.67 1.36
N THR A 147 -15.21 -27.40 2.46
CA THR A 147 -15.65 -26.96 3.80
C THR A 147 -14.56 -26.11 4.40
N LEU A 148 -14.91 -24.88 4.77
CA LEU A 148 -14.02 -23.89 5.37
C LEU A 148 -14.51 -23.60 6.78
N ASP A 149 -13.61 -23.63 7.75
CA ASP A 149 -13.92 -23.27 9.14
C ASP A 149 -14.08 -21.75 9.28
N ASP A 150 -13.25 -20.98 8.56
CA ASP A 150 -13.24 -19.53 8.55
C ASP A 150 -12.62 -18.97 7.26
N THR A 151 -12.83 -17.67 6.99
CA THR A 151 -12.37 -16.98 5.78
C THR A 151 -11.91 -15.56 6.05
N ALA A 152 -10.95 -15.08 5.26
CA ALA A 152 -10.41 -13.72 5.32
C ALA A 152 -10.27 -13.16 3.90
N PHE A 153 -11.19 -12.31 3.42
CA PHE A 153 -11.28 -11.96 1.98
C PHE A 153 -11.42 -10.46 1.64
N PRO A 154 -10.32 -9.70 1.55
CA PRO A 154 -9.08 -9.90 2.26
C PRO A 154 -9.17 -9.32 3.68
N GLN A 155 -8.34 -9.82 4.60
CA GLN A 155 -8.20 -9.25 5.94
C GLN A 155 -7.15 -8.15 5.95
N TRP A 156 -7.52 -6.97 6.42
CA TRP A 156 -6.63 -5.83 6.62
C TRP A 156 -6.12 -5.79 8.06
N ASN A 157 -4.81 -5.89 8.24
CA ASN A 157 -4.17 -5.76 9.55
C ASN A 157 -3.45 -4.41 9.66
N PHE A 158 -3.75 -3.64 10.71
CA PHE A 158 -3.10 -2.37 11.00
C PHE A 158 -2.08 -2.50 12.13
N ALA A 159 -1.14 -1.56 12.21
CA ALA A 159 0.01 -1.63 13.11
C ALA A 159 -0.35 -1.66 14.60
N SER A 160 -1.41 -0.95 14.99
CA SER A 160 -1.96 -0.95 16.34
C SER A 160 -3.38 -0.41 16.33
N MET A 161 -4.07 -0.53 17.47
CA MET A 161 -5.39 0.11 17.67
C MET A 161 -5.33 1.63 17.57
N ASP A 162 -4.16 2.24 17.83
CA ASP A 162 -3.92 3.69 17.71
C ASP A 162 -3.65 4.15 16.27
N ALA A 163 -3.51 3.22 15.32
CA ALA A 163 -3.38 3.57 13.91
C ALA A 163 -4.55 4.47 13.46
N TRP A 164 -5.74 4.21 14.01
CA TRP A 164 -6.99 4.90 13.75
C TRP A 164 -7.71 5.24 15.06
N THR A 165 -8.25 6.45 15.18
CA THR A 165 -9.10 6.87 16.30
C THR A 165 -10.46 6.14 16.29
N GLY A 166 -10.98 5.85 15.10
CA GLY A 166 -12.25 5.18 14.90
C GLY A 166 -12.54 4.90 13.42
N GLY A 167 -13.70 4.32 13.16
CA GLY A 167 -14.21 3.99 11.83
C GLY A 167 -15.70 4.32 11.68
N ILE A 168 -16.07 4.91 10.53
CA ILE A 168 -17.47 5.04 10.10
C ILE A 168 -17.77 3.83 9.24
N LEU A 169 -18.85 3.13 9.56
CA LEU A 169 -19.41 2.07 8.76
C LEU A 169 -20.45 2.72 7.85
N GLY A 170 -20.36 2.49 6.55
CA GLY A 170 -21.13 3.17 5.51
C GLY A 170 -22.65 3.25 5.73
N ASN A 171 -23.25 2.34 6.51
CA ASN A 171 -24.66 2.41 6.92
C ASN A 171 -24.95 3.39 8.09
N GLY A 172 -23.98 4.19 8.52
CA GLY A 172 -24.12 5.21 9.57
C GLY A 172 -23.68 4.75 10.97
N GLY A 173 -23.19 3.51 11.13
CA GLY A 173 -22.59 3.04 12.38
C GLY A 173 -21.23 3.69 12.64
N VAL A 174 -20.89 3.93 13.91
CA VAL A 174 -19.56 4.45 14.30
C VAL A 174 -18.90 3.47 15.25
N VAL A 175 -17.66 3.09 14.93
CA VAL A 175 -16.78 2.31 15.79
C VAL A 175 -15.72 3.25 16.33
N TRP A 176 -15.63 3.37 17.65
CA TRP A 176 -14.50 4.05 18.28
C TRP A 176 -13.51 3.00 18.74
N ASN A 177 -12.28 3.05 18.24
CA ASN A 177 -11.26 2.06 18.58
C ASN A 177 -10.92 2.08 20.08
N LYS A 178 -11.14 3.23 20.73
CA LYS A 178 -11.06 3.37 22.20
C LYS A 178 -11.94 2.37 22.96
N TYR A 179 -13.05 1.88 22.37
CA TYR A 179 -13.93 0.89 23.00
C TYR A 179 -13.64 -0.56 22.57
N LEU A 180 -12.66 -0.74 21.67
CA LEU A 180 -12.12 -2.04 21.29
C LEU A 180 -10.77 -2.21 22.01
N GLU A 181 -10.81 -2.25 23.34
CA GLU A 181 -9.62 -2.10 24.19
C GLU A 181 -8.59 -3.23 24.03
N ASN A 182 -9.01 -4.40 23.51
CA ASN A 182 -8.15 -5.58 23.36
C ASN A 182 -8.09 -6.06 21.90
N PRO A 183 -6.92 -6.54 21.42
CA PRO A 183 -6.85 -7.38 20.23
C PRO A 183 -7.90 -8.49 20.29
N ASN A 184 -8.58 -8.77 19.16
CA ASN A 184 -9.71 -9.69 19.05
C ASN A 184 -11.04 -9.22 19.67
N SER A 185 -11.15 -7.97 20.12
CA SER A 185 -12.47 -7.35 20.34
C SER A 185 -13.15 -7.18 18.98
N THR A 186 -14.24 -7.92 18.76
CA THR A 186 -14.92 -7.91 17.45
C THR A 186 -16.09 -6.96 17.47
N TYR A 187 -16.17 -6.12 16.43
CA TYR A 187 -17.40 -5.40 16.09
C TYR A 187 -17.87 -5.89 14.73
N GLY A 188 -18.88 -6.76 14.72
CA GLY A 188 -19.48 -7.27 13.49
C GLY A 188 -20.52 -6.28 12.95
N ALA A 189 -20.33 -5.82 11.72
CA ALA A 189 -21.32 -5.01 11.04
C ALA A 189 -21.38 -5.34 9.55
N HIS A 190 -22.59 -5.43 9.01
CA HIS A 190 -22.81 -5.50 7.58
C HIS A 190 -22.76 -4.08 7.02
N THR A 191 -21.71 -3.76 6.27
CA THR A 191 -21.46 -2.42 5.74
C THR A 191 -20.86 -2.48 4.34
N ASP A 192 -21.22 -1.53 3.50
CA ASP A 192 -20.73 -1.38 2.12
C ASP A 192 -19.37 -0.66 2.04
N ALA A 193 -18.94 -0.05 3.14
CA ALA A 193 -17.65 0.60 3.28
C ALA A 193 -17.23 0.73 4.75
N VAL A 194 -15.93 0.94 4.96
CA VAL A 194 -15.38 1.44 6.22
C VAL A 194 -14.51 2.67 5.93
N THR A 195 -14.68 3.73 6.71
CA THR A 195 -13.81 4.91 6.70
C THR A 195 -13.14 5.05 8.03
N LEU A 196 -11.86 4.69 8.09
CA LEU A 196 -11.02 4.81 9.27
C LEU A 196 -10.40 6.21 9.30
N TRP A 197 -10.38 6.87 10.46
CA TRP A 197 -9.73 8.18 10.59
C TRP A 197 -8.81 8.22 11.81
N ASN A 198 -7.78 9.05 11.73
CA ASN A 198 -6.96 9.42 12.87
C ASN A 198 -7.01 10.94 13.03
N ARG A 199 -7.64 11.40 14.13
CA ARG A 199 -7.84 12.83 14.37
C ARG A 199 -6.53 13.58 14.58
N GLU A 200 -5.62 13.01 15.36
CA GLU A 200 -4.35 13.66 15.72
C GLU A 200 -3.41 13.77 14.52
N LYS A 201 -3.41 12.76 13.66
CA LYS A 201 -2.59 12.72 12.45
C LYS A 201 -3.24 13.40 11.24
N ASN A 202 -4.52 13.76 11.33
CA ASN A 202 -5.31 14.31 10.22
C ASN A 202 -5.32 13.39 8.99
N ASP A 203 -5.49 12.09 9.22
CA ASP A 203 -5.48 11.05 8.20
C ASP A 203 -6.83 10.33 8.12
N ALA A 204 -7.16 9.84 6.93
CA ALA A 204 -8.28 8.94 6.74
C ALA A 204 -7.97 7.90 5.66
N LEU A 205 -8.49 6.70 5.84
CA LEU A 205 -8.46 5.61 4.86
C LEU A 205 -9.88 5.09 4.69
N ARG A 206 -10.37 5.12 3.45
CA ARG A 206 -11.67 4.54 3.09
C ARG A 206 -11.45 3.28 2.26
N ILE A 207 -12.09 2.20 2.68
CA ILE A 207 -12.10 0.91 1.99
C ILE A 207 -13.54 0.61 1.61
N ILE A 208 -13.77 0.32 0.33
CA ILE A 208 -15.11 0.06 -0.22
C ILE A 208 -15.06 -1.30 -0.92
N PRO A 209 -15.63 -2.36 -0.32
CA PRO A 209 -15.89 -3.60 -1.04
C PRO A 209 -16.97 -3.38 -2.11
N THR A 210 -16.67 -3.73 -3.35
CA THR A 210 -17.64 -3.77 -4.45
C THR A 210 -17.68 -5.18 -5.02
N LEU A 211 -18.87 -5.76 -5.12
CA LEU A 211 -19.08 -6.97 -5.92
C LEU A 211 -19.27 -6.54 -7.38
N SER A 212 -18.46 -7.11 -8.27
CA SER A 212 -18.50 -6.83 -9.71
C SER A 212 -18.55 -8.12 -10.51
#